data_AF-A0A6B9VMF2-F1
#
_entry.id   AF-A0A6B9VMF2-F1
#
_cell.length_a   1.000
_cell.length_b   1.000
_cell.length_c   1.000
_cell.angle_alpha   90.00
_cell.angle_beta   90.00
_cell.angle_gamma   90.00
#
_symmetry.space_group_name_H-M   'P 1'
#
loop_
_entity.id
_entity.type
_entity.pdbx_description
1 polymer ?
#
loop_
_entity_poly.entity_id
_entity_poly.type
_entity_poly.pdbx_seq_one_letter_code
_entity_poly.pdbx_strand_id
1 'polypeptide(L)'
;KVSLYYKTHSWKFMELFNNEYKYCAYQYFCSSSVYLEKGLLVPDADFEINEAKKSTFNYINTVPLFKNVNQGDWLKLENHVRKMARDFK
;
A
#
# COMPACT_ATOMS: atom_id res chain seq x y z
N LYS A 1 -7.64 15.82 2.22
CA LYS A 1 -9.04 15.63 1.72
C LYS A 1 -8.98 14.65 0.54
N VAL A 2 -9.66 13.50 0.61
CA VAL A 2 -9.60 12.46 -0.45
C VAL A 2 -10.30 12.95 -1.72
N SER A 3 -9.70 12.74 -2.90
CA SER A 3 -10.21 13.25 -4.18
C SER A 3 -11.52 12.56 -4.60
N LEU A 4 -12.36 13.24 -5.39
CA LEU A 4 -13.60 12.66 -5.91
C LEU A 4 -13.31 11.42 -6.79
N TYR A 5 -12.26 11.50 -7.61
CA TYR A 5 -11.81 10.39 -8.46
C TYR A 5 -11.50 9.12 -7.65
N TYR A 6 -10.80 9.28 -6.52
CA TYR A 6 -10.49 8.16 -5.63
C TYR A 6 -11.76 7.53 -5.05
N LYS A 7 -12.73 8.34 -4.63
CA LYS A 7 -14.01 7.85 -4.10
C LYS A 7 -14.76 7.03 -5.15
N THR A 8 -14.81 7.50 -6.40
CA THR A 8 -15.44 6.77 -7.52
C THR A 8 -14.77 5.41 -7.75
N HIS A 9 -13.44 5.35 -7.75
CA HIS A 9 -12.73 4.08 -7.93
C HIS A 9 -12.90 3.13 -6.75
N SER A 10 -12.85 3.64 -5.52
CA SER A 10 -13.09 2.84 -4.32
C SER A 10 -14.49 2.24 -4.34
N TRP A 11 -15.49 3.00 -4.77
CA TRP A 11 -16.86 2.51 -4.90
C TRP A 11 -16.98 1.38 -5.92
N LYS A 12 -16.42 1.53 -7.12
CA LYS A 12 -16.38 0.47 -8.14
C LYS A 12 -15.65 -0.77 -7.65
N PHE A 13 -14.51 -0.60 -6.97
CA PHE A 13 -13.76 -1.70 -6.37
C PHE A 13 -14.63 -2.48 -5.36
N MET A 14 -15.30 -1.77 -4.45
CA MET A 14 -16.18 -2.40 -3.45
C MET A 14 -17.36 -3.14 -4.09
N GLU A 15 -17.97 -2.54 -5.12
CA GLU A 15 -19.08 -3.16 -5.87
C GLU A 15 -18.63 -4.45 -6.57
N LEU A 16 -17.50 -4.43 -7.28
CA LEU A 16 -16.93 -5.61 -7.93
C LEU A 16 -16.64 -6.72 -6.91
N PHE A 17 -16.00 -6.38 -5.79
CA PHE A 17 -15.68 -7.37 -4.75
C PHE A 17 -16.92 -8.01 -4.12
N ASN A 18 -17.95 -7.20 -3.87
CA ASN A 18 -19.20 -7.69 -3.34
C ASN A 18 -19.92 -8.61 -4.34
N ASN A 19 -19.93 -8.25 -5.62
CA ASN A 19 -20.67 -8.99 -6.63
C ASN A 19 -19.97 -10.28 -7.07
N GLU A 20 -18.64 -10.24 -7.25
CA GLU A 20 -17.85 -11.36 -7.76
C GLU A 20 -17.47 -12.35 -6.65
N TYR A 21 -17.06 -11.84 -5.48
CA TYR A 21 -16.52 -12.67 -4.39
C TYR A 21 -17.49 -12.80 -3.20
N LYS A 22 -18.69 -12.22 -3.27
CA LYS A 22 -19.66 -12.17 -2.16
C LYS A 22 -19.05 -11.63 -0.86
N TYR A 23 -18.10 -10.70 -1.00
CA TYR A 23 -17.35 -10.12 0.12
C TYR A 23 -17.73 -8.67 0.36
N CYS A 24 -18.23 -8.36 1.56
CA CYS A 24 -18.61 -7.00 1.93
C CYS A 24 -17.35 -6.15 2.23
N ALA A 25 -16.81 -5.51 1.19
CA ALA A 25 -15.67 -4.61 1.31
C ALA A 25 -16.03 -3.28 2.00
N TYR A 26 -17.32 -2.88 2.02
CA TYR A 26 -17.78 -1.61 2.57
C TYR A 26 -17.30 -1.34 4.00
N GLN A 27 -17.26 -2.38 4.85
CA GLN A 27 -16.81 -2.27 6.24
C GLN A 27 -15.38 -1.70 6.39
N TYR A 28 -14.54 -1.87 5.36
CA TYR A 28 -13.16 -1.37 5.35
C TYR A 28 -13.02 0.05 4.79
N PHE A 29 -14.09 0.66 4.28
CA PHE A 29 -14.08 2.02 3.73
C PHE A 29 -15.09 2.95 4.43
N CYS A 30 -15.59 2.54 5.61
CA CYS A 30 -16.61 3.29 6.37
C CYS A 30 -16.13 4.65 6.91
N SER A 31 -14.82 4.90 6.97
CA SER A 31 -14.25 6.16 7.46
C SER A 31 -13.34 6.79 6.43
N SER A 32 -13.35 8.13 6.36
CA SER A 32 -12.42 8.90 5.54
C SER A 32 -10.94 8.73 5.93
N SER A 33 -10.67 8.19 7.13
CA SER A 33 -9.32 7.83 7.58
C SER A 33 -8.84 6.47 7.08
N VAL A 34 -9.74 5.64 6.53
CA VAL A 34 -9.41 4.31 6.02
C VAL A 34 -9.48 4.35 4.49
N TYR A 35 -8.30 4.33 3.88
CA TYR A 35 -8.15 4.38 2.43
C TYR A 35 -6.89 3.61 2.01
N LEU A 36 -6.94 3.06 0.80
CA LEU A 36 -5.81 2.49 0.09
C LEU A 36 -4.86 3.59 -0.40
N GLU A 37 -3.58 3.46 -0.05
CA GLU A 37 -2.46 4.21 -0.60
C GLU A 37 -1.67 3.33 -1.59
N LYS A 38 -0.73 3.95 -2.31
CA LYS A 38 0.28 3.21 -3.07
C LYS A 38 1.29 2.61 -2.08
N GLY A 39 1.16 1.33 -1.78
CA GLY A 39 2.17 0.58 -1.03
C GLY A 39 3.27 0.12 -1.98
N LEU A 40 4.54 0.36 -1.62
CA LEU A 40 5.69 -0.13 -2.38
C LEU A 40 5.98 -1.58 -2.01
N LEU A 41 6.21 -2.45 -3.00
CA LEU A 41 6.63 -3.84 -2.76
C LEU A 41 8.12 -3.88 -2.41
N VAL A 42 8.94 -3.24 -3.23
CA VAL A 42 10.35 -2.95 -2.91
C VAL A 42 10.44 -1.50 -2.41
N PRO A 43 10.77 -1.27 -1.14
CA PRO A 43 10.87 0.08 -0.57
C PRO A 43 12.03 0.88 -1.16
N ASP A 44 11.86 2.19 -1.34
CA ASP A 44 12.94 3.08 -1.80
C ASP A 44 14.08 3.17 -0.76
N ALA A 45 13.76 3.05 0.52
CA ALA A 45 14.71 3.06 1.63
C ALA A 45 15.74 1.92 1.59
N ASP A 46 15.53 0.91 0.75
CA ASP A 46 16.46 -0.22 0.58
C ASP A 46 17.60 0.11 -0.41
N PHE A 47 17.53 1.24 -1.10
CA PHE A 47 18.53 1.67 -2.07
C PHE A 47 19.30 2.89 -1.57
N GLU A 48 20.60 2.95 -1.89
CA GLU A 48 21.43 4.12 -1.57
C GLU A 48 21.38 5.17 -2.68
N ILE A 49 21.41 4.72 -3.94
CA ILE A 49 21.51 5.55 -5.14
C ILE A 49 20.12 6.09 -5.55
N ASN A 50 20.04 7.39 -5.86
CA ASN A 50 18.78 8.07 -6.16
C ASN A 50 18.06 7.52 -7.40
N GLU A 51 18.80 7.11 -8.42
CA GLU A 51 18.26 6.50 -9.63
C GLU A 51 17.52 5.19 -9.31
N ALA A 52 18.10 4.39 -8.42
CA ALA A 52 17.48 3.15 -7.95
C ALA A 52 16.26 3.43 -7.07
N LYS A 53 16.31 4.43 -6.18
CA LYS A 53 15.13 4.87 -5.41
C LYS A 53 13.97 5.26 -6.32
N LYS A 54 14.24 6.06 -7.36
CA LYS A 54 13.22 6.51 -8.32
C LYS A 54 12.56 5.33 -9.06
N SER A 55 13.29 4.27 -9.35
CA SER A 55 12.75 3.10 -10.05
C SER A 55 11.70 2.35 -9.22
N THR A 56 11.74 2.45 -7.89
CA THR A 56 10.74 1.84 -7.00
C THR A 56 9.34 2.45 -7.12
N PHE A 57 9.22 3.67 -7.65
CA PHE A 57 7.92 4.35 -7.79
C PHE A 57 7.15 3.96 -9.06
N ASN A 58 7.67 3.02 -9.86
CA ASN A 58 6.96 2.45 -11.01
C ASN A 58 5.75 1.62 -10.56
N TYR A 59 4.62 1.73 -11.27
CA TYR A 59 3.37 1.04 -10.88
C TYR A 59 3.50 -0.48 -10.76
N ILE A 60 4.42 -1.11 -11.49
CA ILE A 60 4.71 -2.55 -11.37
C ILE A 60 5.21 -2.95 -9.97
N ASN A 61 5.83 -2.01 -9.25
CA ASN A 61 6.33 -2.19 -7.88
C ASN A 61 5.33 -1.67 -6.84
N THR A 62 4.10 -1.34 -7.23
CA THR A 62 3.10 -0.78 -6.32
C THR A 62 1.86 -1.65 -6.23
N VAL A 63 1.30 -1.74 -5.05
CA VAL A 63 0.00 -2.37 -4.80
C VAL A 63 -0.92 -1.43 -4.02
N PRO A 64 -2.25 -1.51 -4.20
CA PRO A 64 -3.18 -0.85 -3.31
C PRO A 64 -3.08 -1.47 -1.91
N LEU A 65 -2.64 -0.69 -0.92
CA LEU A 65 -2.48 -1.14 0.46
C LEU A 65 -3.17 -0.17 1.41
N PHE A 66 -3.91 -0.67 2.41
CA PHE A 66 -4.53 0.21 3.40
C PHE A 66 -3.47 1.05 4.12
N LYS A 67 -3.70 2.37 4.23
CA LYS A 67 -2.75 3.31 4.83
C LYS A 67 -2.24 2.87 6.20
N ASN A 68 -3.14 2.40 7.06
CA ASN A 68 -2.79 1.94 8.41
C ASN A 68 -1.87 0.71 8.38
N VAL A 69 -2.00 -0.16 7.39
CA VAL A 69 -1.09 -1.30 7.18
C VAL A 69 0.24 -0.82 6.60
N ASN A 70 0.20 0.00 5.54
CA ASN A 70 1.38 0.55 4.86
C ASN A 70 2.31 1.31 5.82
N GLN A 71 1.74 2.24 6.59
CA GLN A 71 2.48 3.07 7.55
C GLN A 71 2.63 2.42 8.94
N GLY A 72 2.10 1.21 9.11
CA GLY A 72 2.09 0.49 10.38
C GLY A 72 2.88 -0.81 10.28
N ASP A 73 2.19 -1.94 10.22
CA ASP A 73 2.83 -3.25 10.30
C ASP A 73 3.76 -3.55 9.14
N TRP A 74 3.45 -3.05 7.93
CA TRP A 74 4.33 -3.20 6.77
C TRP A 74 5.66 -2.48 6.99
N LEU A 75 5.62 -1.21 7.41
CA LEU A 75 6.82 -0.44 7.75
C LEU A 75 7.65 -1.10 8.87
N LYS A 76 7.02 -1.72 9.85
CA LYS A 76 7.73 -2.49 10.91
C LYS A 76 8.44 -3.70 10.31
N LEU A 77 7.77 -4.45 9.43
CA LEU A 77 8.37 -5.60 8.75
C LEU A 77 9.58 -5.19 7.91
N GLU A 78 9.44 -4.13 7.10
CA GLU A 78 10.54 -3.62 6.30
C GLU A 78 11.77 -3.25 7.18
N ASN A 79 11.54 -2.54 8.28
CA ASN A 79 12.60 -2.16 9.21
C ASN A 79 13.26 -3.38 9.88
N HIS A 80 12.47 -4.40 10.20
CA HIS A 80 12.97 -5.64 10.76
C HIS A 80 13.88 -6.39 9.77
N VAL A 81 13.43 -6.55 8.51
CA VAL A 81 14.21 -7.18 7.45
C VAL A 81 15.50 -6.42 7.18
N ARG A 82 15.47 -5.08 7.13
CA ARG A 82 16.69 -4.26 7.00
C ARG A 82 17.67 -4.46 8.16
N LYS A 83 17.16 -4.58 9.38
CA LYS A 83 17.99 -4.86 10.55
C LYS A 83 18.66 -6.22 10.41
N MET A 84 17.89 -7.26 10.06
CA MET A 84 18.44 -8.59 9.84
C MET A 84 19.51 -8.60 8.75
N ALA A 85 19.28 -7.93 7.62
CA ALA A 85 20.24 -7.83 6.53
C ALA A 85 21.56 -7.16 6.95
N ARG A 86 21.49 -6.12 7.80
CA ARG A 86 22.69 -5.48 8.38
C ARG A 86 23.45 -6.38 9.35
N ASP A 87 22.72 -7.19 10.10
CA ASP A 87 23.30 -8.11 11.09
C ASP A 87 23.84 -9.40 10.45
N PHE A 88 23.40 -9.72 9.22
CA PHE A 88 23.82 -10.89 8.45
C PHE A 88 25.26 -10.69 7.95
N LYS A 89 26.20 -11.43 8.55
CA LYS A 89 27.63 -11.47 8.20
C LYS A 89 27.97 -12.70 7.37
#